data_AF-A0A2E2CW64-F1
#
_entry.id   AF-A0A2E2CW64-F1
#
_cell.length_a   1.000
_cell.length_b   1.000
_cell.length_c   1.000
_cell.angle_alpha   90.00
_cell.angle_beta   90.00
_cell.angle_gamma   90.00
#
_symmetry.space_group_name_H-M   'P 1'
#
loop_
_entity.id
_entity.type
_entity.pdbx_description
1 polymer ?
#
loop_
_entity_poly.entity_id
_entity_poly.type
_entity_poly.pdbx_seq_one_letter_code
_entity_poly.pdbx_strand_id
1 'polypeptide(L)'
;MMKRFLPFLMLSLTGFSTPIQAADSWGINGEEKARIQVTVVDLLCELTGNCADNCGDGTRQLGLLQDDGTLLLPAKNNDIFAGATADLIPFCGKKIEADGLLIKKDQITMFALQFKRELPDGKWSRANWFTKDWAERNGQDADRWFEKDPTIKAELERTGILGLPGVPYVPQ
;
A
#
# COMPACT_ATOMS: atom_id res chain seq x y z
N MET A 1 -55.47 -40.58 -26.63
CA MET A 1 -54.98 -39.21 -26.29
C MET A 1 -53.58 -39.35 -25.71
N MET A 2 -52.55 -38.88 -26.42
CA MET A 2 -51.14 -39.05 -26.04
C MET A 2 -50.54 -37.66 -25.86
N LYS A 3 -50.34 -37.22 -24.61
CA LYS A 3 -49.71 -35.93 -24.30
C LYS A 3 -48.20 -36.12 -24.23
N ARG A 4 -47.50 -35.59 -25.25
CA ARG A 4 -46.04 -35.45 -25.31
C ARG A 4 -45.58 -34.49 -24.22
N PHE A 5 -44.70 -34.96 -23.33
CA PHE A 5 -43.92 -34.09 -22.45
C PHE A 5 -42.62 -33.72 -23.17
N LEU A 6 -42.35 -32.41 -23.30
CA LEU A 6 -41.11 -31.87 -23.81
C LEU A 6 -40.24 -31.46 -22.60
N PRO A 7 -38.98 -31.92 -22.47
CA PRO A 7 -38.13 -31.50 -21.37
C PRO A 7 -37.57 -30.11 -21.68
N PHE A 8 -37.77 -29.19 -20.74
CA PHE A 8 -37.19 -27.85 -20.78
C PHE A 8 -35.73 -27.95 -20.28
N LEU A 9 -34.77 -27.85 -21.20
CA LEU A 9 -33.34 -27.84 -20.86
C LEU A 9 -32.99 -26.46 -20.28
N MET A 10 -32.83 -26.38 -18.96
CA MET A 10 -32.34 -25.19 -18.26
C MET A 10 -30.84 -25.03 -18.54
N LEU A 11 -30.47 -24.08 -19.37
CA LEU A 11 -29.08 -23.68 -19.61
C LEU A 11 -28.65 -22.71 -18.49
N SER A 12 -27.90 -23.21 -17.51
CA SER A 12 -27.31 -22.40 -16.45
C SER A 12 -26.13 -21.58 -17.00
N LEU A 13 -26.35 -20.29 -17.24
CA LEU A 13 -25.25 -19.33 -17.44
C LEU A 13 -24.51 -19.12 -16.11
N THR A 14 -23.38 -19.78 -15.93
CA THR A 14 -22.39 -19.39 -14.92
C THR A 14 -21.62 -18.19 -15.45
N GLY A 15 -22.04 -16.98 -15.09
CA GLY A 15 -21.28 -15.76 -15.34
C GLY A 15 -20.01 -15.75 -14.49
N PHE A 16 -18.84 -15.78 -15.14
CA PHE A 16 -17.58 -15.48 -14.49
C PHE A 16 -17.52 -13.98 -14.22
N SER A 17 -17.94 -13.55 -13.03
CA SER A 17 -17.70 -12.17 -12.58
C SER A 17 -16.21 -11.99 -12.32
N THR A 18 -15.51 -11.25 -13.18
CA THR A 18 -14.16 -10.80 -12.87
C THR A 18 -14.22 -9.95 -11.60
N PRO A 19 -13.40 -10.23 -10.57
CA PRO A 19 -13.41 -9.42 -9.36
C PRO A 19 -13.06 -7.98 -9.73
N ILE A 20 -13.98 -7.05 -9.46
CA ILE A 20 -13.77 -5.62 -9.71
C ILE A 20 -12.60 -5.17 -8.82
N GLN A 21 -11.52 -4.73 -9.44
CA GLN A 21 -10.41 -4.05 -8.76
C GLN A 21 -10.88 -2.68 -8.28
N ALA A 22 -10.50 -2.33 -7.04
CA ALA A 22 -10.85 -1.06 -6.44
C ALA A 22 -9.81 0.03 -6.73
N ALA A 23 -8.58 -0.33 -7.09
CA ALA A 23 -7.53 0.63 -7.40
C ALA A 23 -7.92 1.60 -8.51
N ASP A 24 -7.58 2.87 -8.30
CA ASP A 24 -7.68 3.95 -9.27
C ASP A 24 -6.31 4.20 -9.91
N SER A 25 -6.29 4.45 -11.22
CA SER A 25 -5.08 4.79 -11.96
C SER A 25 -4.61 6.20 -11.56
N TRP A 26 -3.29 6.39 -11.46
CA TRP A 26 -2.67 7.69 -11.11
C TRP A 26 -1.93 8.32 -12.30
N GLY A 27 -1.91 7.66 -13.46
CA GLY A 27 -1.23 8.15 -14.66
C GLY A 27 0.29 7.99 -14.59
N ILE A 28 0.80 7.13 -13.71
CA ILE A 28 2.22 6.84 -13.61
C ILE A 28 2.63 5.95 -14.78
N ASN A 29 3.72 6.33 -15.45
CA ASN A 29 4.28 5.54 -16.53
C ASN A 29 4.71 4.14 -16.03
N GLY A 30 4.18 3.09 -16.64
CA GLY A 30 4.44 1.70 -16.25
C GLY A 30 3.54 1.17 -15.12
N GLU A 31 2.46 1.88 -14.77
CA GLU A 31 1.49 1.39 -13.79
C GLU A 31 0.51 0.37 -14.38
N GLU A 32 0.21 -0.66 -13.59
CA GLU A 32 -0.82 -1.66 -13.84
C GLU A 32 -1.68 -1.82 -12.58
N LYS A 33 -3.00 -1.81 -12.72
CA LYS A 33 -3.89 -2.13 -11.58
C LYS A 33 -3.72 -3.60 -11.20
N ALA A 34 -3.43 -3.86 -9.94
CA ALA A 34 -3.12 -5.20 -9.44
C ALA A 34 -3.85 -5.48 -8.13
N ARG A 35 -4.42 -6.69 -8.03
CA ARG A 35 -4.94 -7.26 -6.78
C ARG A 35 -4.22 -8.57 -6.54
N ILE A 36 -3.44 -8.65 -5.47
CA ILE A 36 -2.51 -9.75 -5.19
C ILE A 36 -2.67 -10.24 -3.76
N GLN A 37 -2.45 -11.54 -3.56
CA GLN A 37 -2.35 -12.13 -2.22
C GLN A 37 -0.89 -12.21 -1.82
N VAL A 38 -0.56 -11.70 -0.64
CA VAL A 38 0.82 -11.52 -0.16
C VAL A 38 0.87 -11.68 1.35
N THR A 39 2.03 -12.07 1.87
CA THR A 39 2.34 -11.99 3.29
C THR A 39 3.04 -10.66 3.56
N VAL A 40 2.61 -9.93 4.60
CA VAL A 40 3.30 -8.71 5.02
C VAL A 40 4.51 -9.10 5.86
N VAL A 41 5.68 -8.60 5.49
CA VAL A 41 6.95 -8.99 6.08
C VAL A 41 7.80 -7.78 6.45
N ASP A 42 8.81 -7.99 7.28
CA ASP A 42 9.87 -7.02 7.50
C ASP A 42 10.85 -7.05 6.32
N LEU A 43 10.91 -5.97 5.55
CA LEU A 43 11.72 -5.93 4.33
C LEU A 43 13.21 -6.16 4.62
N LEU A 44 13.73 -5.65 5.73
CA LEU A 44 15.14 -5.79 6.08
C LEU A 44 15.46 -7.22 6.52
N CYS A 45 14.54 -7.87 7.23
CA CYS A 45 14.64 -9.29 7.59
C CYS A 45 14.76 -10.16 6.34
N GLU A 46 13.86 -9.99 5.37
CA GLU A 46 13.88 -10.80 4.14
C GLU A 46 15.15 -10.60 3.30
N LEU A 47 15.66 -9.36 3.23
CA LEU A 47 16.82 -9.04 2.40
C LEU A 47 18.16 -9.41 3.06
N THR A 48 18.24 -9.43 4.40
CA THR A 48 19.54 -9.48 5.10
C THR A 48 19.60 -10.46 6.26
N GLY A 49 18.47 -11.04 6.68
CA GLY A 49 18.35 -11.83 7.90
C GLY A 49 18.34 -11.00 9.20
N ASN A 50 18.39 -9.66 9.12
CA ASN A 50 18.25 -8.79 10.29
C ASN A 50 16.76 -8.60 10.64
N CYS A 51 16.24 -9.48 11.48
CA CYS A 51 14.85 -9.53 11.87
C CYS A 51 14.60 -8.83 13.22
N ALA A 52 13.52 -8.06 13.29
CA ALA A 52 12.99 -7.54 14.55
C ALA A 52 11.67 -8.22 14.85
N ASP A 53 11.38 -8.31 16.14
CA ASP A 53 10.06 -8.67 16.62
C ASP A 53 9.00 -7.71 16.05
N ASN A 54 7.82 -8.24 15.74
CA ASN A 54 6.67 -7.49 15.21
C ASN A 54 7.00 -6.57 14.02
N CYS A 55 7.93 -6.98 13.15
CA CYS A 55 8.41 -6.19 12.04
C CYS A 55 8.93 -4.79 12.45
N GLY A 56 9.50 -4.68 13.66
CA GLY A 56 10.05 -3.45 14.21
C GLY A 56 9.02 -2.41 14.62
N ASP A 57 7.79 -2.80 14.96
CA ASP A 57 6.76 -1.95 15.57
C ASP A 57 6.52 -0.62 14.82
N GLY A 58 6.55 -0.67 13.49
CA GLY A 58 6.31 0.47 12.61
C GLY A 58 7.53 1.35 12.32
N THR A 59 8.70 1.04 12.89
CA THR A 59 9.97 1.73 12.62
C THR A 59 10.71 1.21 11.38
N ARG A 60 10.25 0.11 10.81
CA ARG A 60 10.84 -0.54 9.62
C ARG A 60 9.97 -0.35 8.39
N GLN A 61 10.60 -0.41 7.22
CA GLN A 61 9.89 -0.58 5.97
C GLN A 61 9.37 -2.01 5.88
N LEU A 62 8.09 -2.16 5.55
CA LEU A 62 7.47 -3.47 5.36
C LEU A 62 7.49 -3.86 3.89
N GLY A 63 7.52 -5.16 3.61
CA GLY A 63 7.46 -5.75 2.28
C GLY A 63 6.17 -6.52 2.05
N LEU A 64 5.88 -6.80 0.78
CA LEU A 64 4.81 -7.70 0.36
C LEU A 64 5.43 -8.93 -0.30
N LEU A 65 5.44 -10.06 0.41
CA LEU A 65 6.03 -11.30 -0.06
C LEU A 65 4.97 -12.19 -0.73
N GLN A 66 5.18 -12.51 -2.00
CA GLN A 66 4.36 -13.46 -2.73
C GLN A 66 4.76 -14.91 -2.42
N ASP A 67 3.85 -15.85 -2.65
CA ASP A 67 4.07 -17.28 -2.38
C ASP A 67 5.19 -17.89 -3.26
N ASP A 68 5.52 -17.26 -4.40
CA ASP A 68 6.63 -17.66 -5.27
C ASP A 68 7.99 -17.10 -4.83
N GLY A 69 8.04 -16.37 -3.71
CA GLY A 69 9.24 -15.74 -3.18
C GLY A 69 9.52 -14.34 -3.73
N THR A 70 8.67 -13.80 -4.61
CA THR A 70 8.81 -12.42 -5.09
C THR A 70 8.53 -11.44 -3.96
N LEU A 71 9.50 -10.58 -3.65
CA LEU A 71 9.39 -9.51 -2.66
C LEU A 71 9.10 -8.18 -3.35
N LEU A 72 7.92 -7.61 -3.11
CA LEU A 72 7.52 -6.31 -3.65
C LEU A 72 7.70 -5.23 -2.59
N LEU A 73 8.18 -4.06 -3.01
CA LEU A 73 8.31 -2.86 -2.17
C LEU A 73 7.01 -2.04 -2.20
N PRO A 74 6.26 -1.96 -1.10
CA PRO A 74 5.09 -1.08 -1.00
C PRO A 74 5.51 0.37 -0.70
N ALA A 75 5.94 1.11 -1.73
CA ALA A 75 6.56 2.43 -1.58
C ALA A 75 5.56 3.58 -1.36
N LYS A 76 4.25 3.34 -1.51
CA LYS A 76 3.25 4.41 -1.42
C LYS A 76 1.89 3.92 -0.93
N ASN A 77 1.18 4.77 -0.18
CA ASN A 77 -0.26 4.66 0.08
C ASN A 77 -1.03 5.89 -0.50
N ASN A 78 -2.31 6.04 -0.15
CA ASN A 78 -3.13 7.18 -0.62
C ASN A 78 -2.75 8.52 0.02
N ASP A 79 -1.96 8.54 1.10
CA ASP A 79 -1.56 9.78 1.77
C ASP A 79 -0.41 10.45 1.02
N ILE A 80 -0.40 11.79 0.97
CA ILE A 80 0.64 12.56 0.27
C ILE A 80 1.99 12.36 0.97
N PHE A 81 3.06 12.15 0.19
CA PHE A 81 4.44 11.94 0.67
C PHE A 81 4.64 10.87 1.76
N ALA A 82 3.70 9.91 1.87
CA ALA A 82 3.78 8.83 2.83
C ALA A 82 3.89 7.44 2.18
N GLY A 83 4.53 6.53 2.91
CA GLY A 83 4.64 5.11 2.59
C GLY A 83 3.49 4.29 3.19
N ALA A 84 3.53 2.96 2.98
CA ALA A 84 2.45 2.06 3.39
C ALA A 84 2.65 1.42 4.78
N THR A 85 3.73 1.70 5.50
CA THR A 85 4.04 1.01 6.77
C THR A 85 2.91 1.12 7.80
N ALA A 86 2.36 2.31 8.05
CA ALA A 86 1.26 2.48 9.02
C ALA A 86 0.00 1.67 8.65
N ASP A 87 -0.20 1.44 7.35
CA ASP A 87 -1.30 0.63 6.82
C ASP A 87 -1.03 -0.88 6.92
N LEU A 88 0.24 -1.29 6.93
CA LEU A 88 0.67 -2.68 6.84
C LEU A 88 1.07 -3.28 8.21
N ILE A 89 1.54 -2.46 9.16
CA ILE A 89 2.02 -2.94 10.47
C ILE A 89 1.03 -3.83 11.24
N PRO A 90 -0.30 -3.61 11.23
CA PRO A 90 -1.24 -4.52 11.91
C PRO A 90 -1.32 -5.91 11.28
N PHE A 91 -0.75 -6.06 10.08
CA PHE A 91 -0.73 -7.28 9.30
C PHE A 91 0.65 -7.95 9.26
N CYS A 92 1.65 -7.47 10.03
CA CYS A 92 2.97 -8.10 10.10
C CYS A 92 2.86 -9.63 10.32
N GLY A 93 3.50 -10.41 9.44
CA GLY A 93 3.48 -11.88 9.42
C GLY A 93 2.18 -12.50 8.91
N LYS A 94 1.18 -11.71 8.52
CA LYS A 94 -0.14 -12.18 8.09
C LYS A 94 -0.30 -12.08 6.58
N LYS A 95 -1.19 -12.94 6.05
CA LYS A 95 -1.63 -12.87 4.65
C LYS A 95 -2.71 -11.80 4.47
N ILE A 96 -2.53 -10.98 3.45
CA ILE A 96 -3.50 -9.98 3.02
C ILE A 96 -3.80 -10.15 1.53
N GLU A 97 -4.94 -9.62 1.12
CA GLU A 97 -5.17 -9.24 -0.27
C GLU A 97 -4.90 -7.73 -0.40
N ALA A 98 -3.89 -7.38 -1.19
CA ALA A 98 -3.48 -6.01 -1.48
C ALA A 98 -4.01 -5.61 -2.87
N ASP A 99 -4.64 -4.44 -2.96
CA ASP A 99 -5.18 -3.87 -4.19
C ASP A 99 -4.59 -2.47 -4.39
N GLY A 100 -4.01 -2.25 -5.57
CA GLY A 100 -3.21 -1.06 -5.83
C GLY A 100 -2.63 -1.03 -7.24
N LEU A 101 -1.52 -0.32 -7.38
CA LEU A 101 -0.80 -0.18 -8.64
C LEU A 101 0.54 -0.89 -8.55
N LEU A 102 0.74 -1.91 -9.39
CA LEU A 102 2.05 -2.46 -9.65
C LEU A 102 2.73 -1.56 -10.69
N ILE A 103 3.81 -0.91 -10.31
CA ILE A 103 4.54 0.02 -11.17
C ILE A 103 5.85 -0.66 -11.57
N LYS A 104 6.01 -0.92 -12.86
CA LYS A 104 7.20 -1.51 -13.47
C LYS A 104 7.81 -0.53 -14.44
N LYS A 105 9.01 -0.04 -14.13
CA LYS A 105 9.75 0.85 -15.02
C LYS A 105 11.25 0.64 -14.86
N ASP A 106 11.93 0.41 -15.96
CA ASP A 106 13.36 0.10 -16.02
C ASP A 106 13.72 -1.06 -15.08
N GLN A 107 14.57 -0.81 -14.08
CA GLN A 107 14.98 -1.82 -13.08
C GLN A 107 14.18 -1.73 -11.77
N ILE A 108 13.14 -0.90 -11.71
CA ILE A 108 12.37 -0.64 -10.49
C ILE A 108 10.99 -1.26 -10.62
N THR A 109 10.66 -2.13 -9.66
CA THR A 109 9.31 -2.65 -9.43
C THR A 109 8.86 -2.24 -8.04
N MET A 110 7.71 -1.57 -7.96
CA MET A 110 7.12 -1.16 -6.68
C MET A 110 5.61 -1.33 -6.70
N PHE A 111 5.01 -1.33 -5.52
CA PHE A 111 3.56 -1.42 -5.34
C PHE A 111 3.03 -0.18 -4.63
N ALA A 112 2.10 0.55 -5.23
CA ALA A 112 1.37 1.62 -4.56
C ALA A 112 0.07 1.05 -3.99
N LEU A 113 0.05 0.82 -2.68
CA LEU A 113 -1.07 0.23 -1.96
C LEU A 113 -2.24 1.20 -1.90
N GLN A 114 -3.42 0.79 -2.35
CA GLN A 114 -4.63 1.62 -2.27
C GLN A 114 -5.69 1.06 -1.34
N PHE A 115 -5.85 -0.27 -1.34
CA PHE A 115 -6.74 -0.99 -0.45
C PHE A 115 -6.10 -2.29 0.01
N LYS A 116 -6.56 -2.76 1.16
CA LYS A 116 -6.09 -4.00 1.78
C LYS A 116 -7.19 -4.66 2.58
N ARG A 117 -7.12 -5.98 2.70
CA ARG A 117 -7.87 -6.77 3.68
C ARG A 117 -7.04 -7.96 4.15
N GLU A 118 -7.20 -8.34 5.42
CA GLU A 118 -6.68 -9.62 5.92
C GLU A 118 -7.40 -10.78 5.23
N LEU A 119 -6.67 -11.83 4.88
CA LEU A 119 -7.27 -13.06 4.36
C LEU A 119 -7.67 -14.00 5.52
N PRO A 120 -8.72 -14.83 5.33
CA PRO A 120 -9.48 -15.03 4.09
C PRO A 120 -10.67 -14.06 3.90
N ASP A 121 -11.18 -13.46 4.98
CA ASP A 121 -12.51 -12.83 5.02
C ASP A 121 -12.51 -11.44 5.68
N GLY A 122 -11.34 -10.83 5.86
CA GLY A 122 -11.20 -9.47 6.38
C GLY A 122 -11.95 -8.44 5.54
N LYS A 123 -12.33 -7.34 6.19
CA LYS A 123 -13.00 -6.21 5.53
C LYS A 123 -11.99 -5.39 4.75
N TRP A 124 -12.39 -4.98 3.54
CA TRP A 124 -11.63 -4.00 2.76
C TRP A 124 -11.50 -2.69 3.51
N SER A 125 -10.28 -2.15 3.54
CA SER A 125 -9.98 -0.84 4.06
C SER A 125 -9.08 -0.08 3.09
N ARG A 126 -9.28 1.24 2.98
CA ARG A 126 -8.39 2.13 2.22
C ARG A 126 -7.04 2.21 2.92
N ALA A 127 -5.97 2.28 2.13
CA ALA A 127 -4.60 2.50 2.60
C ALA A 127 -4.35 4.00 2.82
N ASN A 128 -4.73 4.51 3.99
CA ASN A 128 -4.68 5.94 4.34
C ASN A 128 -4.47 6.16 5.84
N TRP A 129 -3.74 5.25 6.49
CA TRP A 129 -3.60 5.26 7.94
C TRP A 129 -2.49 6.18 8.42
N PHE A 130 -1.54 6.54 7.54
CA PHE A 130 -0.44 7.43 7.90
C PHE A 130 -0.94 8.77 8.44
N THR A 131 -1.85 9.45 7.73
CA THR A 131 -2.35 10.76 8.18
C THR A 131 -3.16 10.67 9.46
N LYS A 132 -3.86 9.55 9.69
CA LYS A 132 -4.59 9.30 10.95
C LYS A 132 -3.65 9.15 12.13
N ASP A 133 -2.65 8.27 12.00
CA ASP A 133 -1.62 8.05 13.00
C ASP A 133 -0.82 9.33 13.27
N TRP A 134 -0.45 10.05 12.21
CA TRP A 134 0.23 11.33 12.33
C TRP A 134 -0.62 12.36 13.10
N ALA A 135 -1.92 12.48 12.79
CA ALA A 135 -2.81 13.41 13.47
C ALA A 135 -2.93 13.09 14.96
N GLU A 136 -3.06 11.80 15.31
CA GLU A 136 -3.12 11.33 16.69
C GLU A 136 -1.84 11.66 17.46
N ARG A 137 -0.66 11.34 16.89
CA ARG A 137 0.64 11.61 17.52
C ARG A 137 0.94 13.09 17.70
N ASN A 138 0.41 13.95 16.84
CA ASN A 138 0.70 15.39 16.84
C ASN A 138 -0.44 16.24 17.42
N GLY A 139 -1.59 15.65 17.75
CA GLY A 139 -2.76 16.36 18.28
C GLY A 139 -3.32 17.44 17.35
N GLN A 140 -3.16 17.31 16.04
CA GLN A 140 -3.58 18.30 15.05
C GLN A 140 -4.02 17.65 13.74
N ASP A 141 -4.77 18.40 12.92
CA ASP A 141 -5.22 17.92 11.62
C ASP A 141 -4.05 17.70 10.63
N ALA A 142 -4.12 16.59 9.89
CA ALA A 142 -3.08 16.10 8.99
C ALA A 142 -3.13 16.70 7.57
N ASP A 143 -4.01 17.67 7.29
CA ASP A 143 -3.92 18.42 6.04
C ASP A 143 -2.54 19.06 5.92
N ARG A 144 -1.90 18.86 4.78
CA ARG A 144 -0.50 19.25 4.54
C ARG A 144 0.42 18.88 5.71
N TRP A 145 0.26 17.66 6.26
CA TRP A 145 1.02 17.17 7.43
C TRP A 145 2.52 17.48 7.36
N PHE A 146 3.12 17.40 6.16
CA PHE A 146 4.53 17.62 5.91
C PHE A 146 5.02 19.03 6.25
N GLU A 147 4.14 20.04 6.24
CA GLU A 147 4.47 21.41 6.65
C GLU A 147 4.37 21.61 8.17
N LYS A 148 3.61 20.74 8.82
CA LYS A 148 3.33 20.80 10.25
C LYS A 148 4.25 19.87 11.05
N ASP A 149 4.86 18.88 10.39
CA ASP A 149 5.67 17.83 11.00
C ASP A 149 6.90 18.39 11.73
N PRO A 150 7.09 18.06 13.02
CA PRO A 150 8.19 18.59 13.81
C PRO A 150 9.57 18.10 13.31
N THR A 151 9.65 16.90 12.74
CA THR A 151 10.90 16.37 12.18
C THR A 151 11.31 17.14 10.95
N ILE A 152 10.36 17.42 10.05
CA ILE A 152 10.62 18.22 8.84
C ILE A 152 11.01 19.65 9.23
N LYS A 153 10.32 20.26 10.19
CA LYS A 153 10.67 21.60 10.69
C LYS A 153 12.09 21.64 11.26
N ALA A 154 12.44 20.67 12.11
CA ALA A 154 13.79 20.57 12.67
C ALA A 154 14.86 20.38 11.57
N GLU A 155 14.57 19.61 10.53
CA GLU A 155 15.48 19.40 9.41
C GLU A 155 15.65 20.67 8.56
N LEU A 156 14.58 21.43 8.34
CA LEU A 156 14.63 22.73 7.67
C LEU A 156 15.40 23.77 8.48
N GLU A 157 15.28 23.79 9.80
CA GLU A 157 16.11 24.63 10.68
C GLU A 157 17.59 24.25 10.57
N ARG A 158 17.89 22.94 10.49
CA ARG A 158 19.25 22.42 10.41
C ARG A 158 19.93 22.69 9.07
N THR A 159 19.18 22.57 7.97
CA THR A 159 19.75 22.51 6.61
C THR A 159 19.30 23.64 5.69
N GLY A 160 18.28 24.40 6.07
CA GLY A 160 17.61 25.34 5.18
C GLY A 160 16.79 24.63 4.10
N ILE A 161 16.02 25.40 3.33
CA ILE A 161 15.10 24.90 2.30
C ILE A 161 15.81 24.08 1.20
N LEU A 162 17.07 24.39 0.92
CA LEU A 162 17.87 23.71 -0.09
C LEU A 162 18.51 22.40 0.41
N GLY A 163 18.38 22.06 1.70
CA GLY A 163 19.10 20.93 2.29
C GLY A 163 20.60 21.16 2.42
N LEU A 164 21.07 22.41 2.27
CA LEU A 164 22.47 22.80 2.26
C LEU A 164 22.73 23.84 3.38
N PRO A 165 23.36 23.42 4.50
CA PRO A 165 23.62 24.31 5.62
C PRO A 165 24.34 25.60 5.19
N GLY A 166 23.78 26.75 5.56
CA GLY A 166 24.36 28.07 5.27
C GLY A 166 24.10 28.62 3.87
N VAL A 167 23.43 27.89 2.98
CA VAL A 167 23.05 28.39 1.65
C VAL A 167 21.64 29.01 1.69
N PRO A 168 21.49 30.34 1.49
CA PRO A 168 20.19 30.96 1.51
C PRO A 168 19.36 30.57 0.28
N TYR A 169 18.07 30.30 0.49
CA TYR A 169 17.10 30.20 -0.59
C TYR A 169 16.64 31.60 -1.01
N VAL A 170 16.76 31.93 -2.29
CA VAL A 170 16.23 33.16 -2.89
C VAL A 170 15.07 32.75 -3.80
N PRO A 171 13.81 33.01 -3.42
CA PRO A 171 12.67 32.79 -4.31
C PRO A 171 12.85 33.56 -5.62
N GLN A 172 12.52 32.93 -6.75
CA GLN A 172 12.44 33.60 -8.06
C GLN A 172 11.09 34.29 -8.25
#